data_AF-A0A2D9KR66-F1
#
_entry.id   AF-A0A2D9KR66-F1
#
_cell.length_a   1.000
_cell.length_b   1.000
_cell.length_c   1.000
_cell.angle_alpha   90.00
_cell.angle_beta   90.00
_cell.angle_gamma   90.00
#
_symmetry.space_group_name_H-M   'P 1'
#
loop_
_entity.id
_entity.type
_entity.pdbx_description
1 polymer ?
#
loop_
_entity_poly.entity_id
_entity_poly.type
_entity_poly.pdbx_seq_one_letter_code
_entity_poly.pdbx_strand_id
1 'polypeptide(L)'
;MDTLDRLTAEAHLRFPEQHYVKVTYDLSNTKQREIRPGDVVFQQRDGLRLYWQPKGGNYTSRQKESLSGFYTIPDFEDFESQCLDQAFTPSKDYVEPDHPDAWPRLLGYV
;
A
#
# COMPACT_ATOMS: atom_id res chain seq x y z
N MET A 1 -15.89 -17.36 -6.07
CA MET A 1 -14.73 -16.57 -5.64
C MET A 1 -14.37 -15.64 -6.77
N ASP A 2 -14.49 -14.34 -6.53
CA ASP A 2 -14.19 -13.29 -7.51
C ASP A 2 -12.68 -13.26 -7.83
N THR A 3 -12.28 -12.69 -8.97
CA THR A 3 -10.86 -12.60 -9.39
C THR A 3 -10.00 -11.90 -8.33
N LEU A 4 -10.49 -10.81 -7.73
CA LEU A 4 -9.74 -10.08 -6.71
C LEU A 4 -9.54 -10.90 -5.44
N ASP A 5 -10.55 -11.67 -5.04
CA ASP A 5 -10.42 -12.57 -3.89
C ASP A 5 -9.38 -13.66 -4.17
N ARG A 6 -9.29 -14.17 -5.41
CA ARG A 6 -8.28 -15.17 -5.81
C ARG A 6 -6.87 -14.61 -5.74
N LEU A 7 -6.66 -13.41 -6.26
CA LEU A 7 -5.35 -12.74 -6.19
C LEU A 7 -4.97 -12.44 -4.74
N THR A 8 -5.94 -12.04 -3.92
CA THR A 8 -5.73 -11.85 -2.48
C THR A 8 -5.28 -13.16 -1.83
N ALA A 9 -5.99 -14.27 -2.06
CA ALA A 9 -5.61 -15.56 -1.49
C ALA A 9 -4.23 -16.04 -1.99
N GLU A 10 -3.92 -15.87 -3.28
CA GLU A 10 -2.62 -16.23 -3.85
C GLU A 10 -1.48 -15.44 -3.22
N ALA A 11 -1.67 -14.14 -2.98
CA ALA A 11 -0.67 -13.30 -2.35
C ALA A 11 -0.31 -13.82 -0.95
N HIS A 12 -1.30 -14.07 -0.09
CA HIS A 12 -1.06 -14.55 1.28
C HIS A 12 -0.51 -15.97 1.35
N LEU A 13 -0.78 -16.81 0.35
CA LEU A 13 -0.16 -18.13 0.26
C LEU A 13 1.32 -18.05 -0.11
N ARG A 14 1.73 -17.05 -0.89
CA ARG A 14 3.12 -16.89 -1.36
C ARG A 14 3.97 -15.97 -0.48
N PHE A 15 3.35 -15.00 0.17
CA PHE A 15 3.99 -13.97 1.00
C PHE A 15 3.28 -13.91 2.36
N PRO A 16 3.42 -14.96 3.20
CA PRO A 16 2.65 -15.09 4.44
C PRO A 16 3.06 -14.06 5.52
N GLU A 17 4.28 -13.53 5.44
CA GLU A 17 4.80 -12.51 6.38
C GLU A 17 4.27 -11.11 6.08
N GLN A 18 3.77 -10.89 4.85
CA GLN A 18 3.28 -9.58 4.44
C GLN A 18 1.95 -9.27 5.10
N HIS A 19 1.77 -8.02 5.55
CA HIS A 19 0.55 -7.60 6.22
C HIS A 19 -0.69 -7.84 5.36
N TYR A 20 -1.74 -8.40 5.98
CA TYR A 20 -2.93 -8.81 5.24
C TYR A 20 -3.73 -7.63 4.71
N VAL A 21 -3.86 -7.53 3.38
CA VAL A 21 -4.68 -6.52 2.72
C VAL A 21 -5.38 -7.09 1.49
N LYS A 22 -6.64 -6.73 1.28
CA LYS A 22 -7.42 -7.17 0.12
C LYS A 22 -6.91 -6.51 -1.16
N VAL A 23 -6.72 -7.29 -2.22
CA VAL A 23 -6.48 -6.77 -3.57
C VAL A 23 -7.74 -6.05 -4.07
N THR A 24 -7.59 -4.79 -4.51
CA THR A 24 -8.69 -3.95 -5.00
C THR A 24 -8.59 -3.65 -6.48
N TYR A 25 -7.44 -3.94 -7.09
CA TYR A 25 -7.15 -3.64 -8.49
C TYR A 25 -6.40 -4.81 -9.14
N ASP A 26 -6.84 -5.21 -10.34
CA ASP A 26 -6.18 -6.26 -11.12
C ASP A 26 -5.48 -5.64 -12.33
N LEU A 27 -4.15 -5.64 -12.29
CA LEU A 27 -3.28 -5.09 -13.33
C LEU A 27 -3.47 -5.78 -14.70
N SER A 28 -3.99 -7.01 -14.73
CA SER A 28 -4.24 -7.73 -15.98
C SER A 28 -5.56 -7.33 -16.66
N ASN A 29 -6.45 -6.64 -15.94
CA ASN A 29 -7.77 -6.30 -16.43
C ASN A 29 -7.81 -4.91 -17.08
N THR A 30 -7.77 -4.91 -18.41
CA THR A 30 -7.74 -3.70 -19.25
C THR A 30 -9.04 -2.90 -19.30
N LYS A 31 -10.13 -3.42 -18.70
CA LYS A 31 -11.46 -2.77 -18.68
C LYS A 31 -11.79 -2.10 -17.34
N GLN A 32 -10.87 -2.11 -16.38
CA GLN A 32 -11.10 -1.45 -15.09
C GLN A 32 -11.02 0.07 -15.20
N ARG A 33 -11.53 0.73 -14.15
CA ARG A 33 -11.30 2.16 -13.94
C ARG A 33 -9.80 2.45 -13.85
N GLU A 34 -9.42 3.72 -13.98
CA GLU A 34 -8.06 4.17 -13.67
C GLU A 34 -7.69 3.84 -12.21
N ILE A 35 -6.41 3.58 -12.00
CA ILE A 35 -5.84 3.35 -10.68
C ILE A 35 -5.95 4.60 -9.81
N ARG A 36 -6.18 4.40 -8.51
CA ARG A 36 -6.35 5.48 -7.54
C ARG A 36 -5.45 5.26 -6.32
N PRO A 37 -5.05 6.34 -5.64
CA PRO A 37 -4.33 6.23 -4.37
C PRO A 37 -5.09 5.34 -3.38
N GLY A 38 -4.39 4.37 -2.79
CA GLY A 38 -4.94 3.34 -1.91
C GLY A 38 -5.32 2.03 -2.61
N ASP A 39 -5.25 1.95 -3.94
CA ASP A 39 -5.45 0.68 -4.62
C ASP A 39 -4.34 -0.31 -4.31
N VAL A 40 -4.73 -1.56 -4.07
CA VAL A 40 -3.83 -2.66 -3.80
C VAL A 40 -3.84 -3.64 -4.96
N VAL A 41 -2.66 -3.96 -5.44
CA VAL A 41 -2.42 -4.94 -6.51
C VAL A 41 -1.61 -6.10 -6.00
N PHE A 42 -1.75 -7.26 -6.63
CA PHE A 42 -0.83 -8.37 -6.47
C PHE A 42 0.16 -8.42 -7.64
N GLN A 43 1.44 -8.55 -7.33
CA GLN A 43 2.50 -8.82 -8.30
C GLN A 43 3.23 -10.10 -7.91
N GLN A 44 3.31 -11.05 -8.84
CA GLN A 44 3.80 -12.40 -8.53
C GLN A 44 5.20 -12.48 -7.91
N ARG A 45 6.07 -11.48 -8.17
CA ARG A 45 7.43 -11.42 -7.64
C ARG A 45 7.55 -10.61 -6.34
N ASP A 46 6.66 -9.66 -6.12
CA ASP A 46 6.82 -8.60 -5.12
C ASP A 46 5.70 -8.62 -4.05
N GLY A 47 4.73 -9.54 -4.16
CA GLY A 47 3.60 -9.63 -3.26
C GLY A 47 2.56 -8.54 -3.49
N LEU A 48 1.94 -8.09 -2.40
CA LEU A 48 0.98 -6.99 -2.39
C LEU A 48 1.72 -5.65 -2.49
N ARG A 49 1.19 -4.77 -3.33
CA ARG A 49 1.68 -3.39 -3.45
C ARG A 49 0.52 -2.41 -3.40
N LEU A 50 0.71 -1.31 -2.69
CA LEU A 50 -0.23 -0.21 -2.61
C LEU A 50 0.20 0.92 -3.54
N TYR A 51 -0.73 1.44 -4.33
CA TYR A 51 -0.51 2.65 -5.12
C TYR A 51 -0.65 3.87 -4.21
N TRP A 52 0.45 4.57 -3.98
CA TRP A 52 0.50 5.77 -3.15
C TRP A 52 0.72 7.01 -4.01
N GLN A 53 0.09 8.10 -3.60
CA GLN A 53 0.34 9.45 -4.08
C GLN A 53 0.41 10.35 -2.85
N PRO A 54 1.52 11.08 -2.62
CA PRO A 54 1.68 11.85 -1.38
C PRO A 54 0.61 12.93 -1.22
N LYS A 55 -0.02 12.98 -0.05
CA LYS A 55 -1.11 13.91 0.27
C LYS A 55 -0.66 15.06 1.17
N GLY A 56 0.34 14.84 2.02
CA GLY A 56 0.86 15.82 2.97
C GLY A 56 1.22 17.16 2.33
N GLY A 57 1.16 18.22 3.14
CA GLY A 57 1.51 19.58 2.74
C GLY A 57 3.02 19.81 2.58
N ASN A 58 3.83 18.82 2.94
CA ASN A 58 5.29 18.82 2.90
C ASN A 58 5.89 18.47 1.52
N TYR A 59 5.06 18.05 0.55
CA TYR A 59 5.52 17.70 -0.80
C TYR A 59 5.15 18.76 -1.83
N THR A 60 6.13 19.21 -2.61
CA THR A 60 5.91 20.01 -3.83
C THR A 60 5.19 19.18 -4.89
N SER A 61 4.53 19.84 -5.86
CA SER A 61 3.87 19.13 -6.97
C SER A 61 4.81 18.19 -7.73
N ARG A 62 6.06 18.60 -7.94
CA ARG A 62 7.10 17.78 -8.58
C ARG A 62 7.46 16.55 -7.75
N GLN A 63 7.57 16.71 -6.42
CA GLN A 63 7.82 15.58 -5.52
C GLN A 63 6.63 14.61 -5.51
N LYS A 64 5.40 15.13 -5.48
CA LYS A 64 4.19 14.30 -5.56
C LYS A 64 4.17 13.45 -6.82
N GLU A 65 4.48 14.05 -7.97
CA GLU A 65 4.59 13.32 -9.24
C GLU A 65 5.69 12.25 -9.20
N SER A 66 6.89 12.60 -8.72
CA SER A 66 8.03 11.67 -8.69
C SER A 66 7.89 10.52 -7.68
N LEU A 67 7.12 10.73 -6.60
CA LEU A 67 6.89 9.74 -5.54
C LEU A 67 5.60 8.95 -5.74
N SER A 68 4.77 9.31 -6.73
CA SER A 68 3.55 8.54 -6.98
C SER A 68 3.88 7.21 -7.62
N GLY A 69 3.37 6.11 -7.07
CA GLY A 69 3.68 4.79 -7.58
C GLY A 69 3.28 3.66 -6.66
N PHE A 70 3.69 2.45 -7.04
CA PHE A 70 3.46 1.25 -6.24
C PHE A 70 4.56 1.02 -5.23
N TYR A 71 4.18 0.79 -3.98
CA TYR A 71 5.09 0.47 -2.90
C TYR A 71 4.69 -0.86 -2.27
N THR A 72 5.68 -1.67 -1.92
CA THR A 72 5.47 -2.94 -1.23
C THR A 72 4.85 -2.66 0.14
N ILE A 73 3.74 -3.35 0.43
CA ILE A 73 3.11 -3.28 1.75
C ILE A 73 4.08 -3.91 2.77
N PRO A 74 4.30 -3.28 3.94
CA PRO A 74 5.21 -3.81 4.95
C PRO A 74 4.77 -5.18 5.49
N ASP A 75 5.71 -5.88 6.12
CA ASP A 75 5.45 -7.12 6.83
C ASP A 75 4.73 -6.84 8.16
N PHE A 76 4.12 -7.87 8.76
CA PHE A 76 3.36 -7.72 10.00
C PHE A 76 4.20 -7.12 11.14
N GLU A 77 5.43 -7.59 11.33
CA GLU A 77 6.33 -7.11 12.39
C GLU A 77 6.69 -5.63 12.20
N ASP A 78 7.05 -5.25 10.96
CA ASP A 78 7.34 -3.86 10.60
C ASP A 78 6.10 -2.97 10.76
N PHE A 79 4.91 -3.46 10.42
CA PHE A 79 3.67 -2.71 10.53
C PHE A 79 3.25 -2.49 11.99
N GLU A 80 3.32 -3.53 12.83
CA GLU A 80 3.01 -3.43 14.25
C GLU A 80 3.91 -2.42 14.97
N SER A 81 5.20 -2.41 14.63
CA SER A 81 6.14 -1.40 15.16
C SER A 81 5.73 0.03 14.81
N GLN A 82 5.07 0.22 13.65
CA GLN A 82 4.64 1.52 13.17
C GLN A 82 3.35 2.05 13.81
N CYS A 83 2.55 1.18 14.41
CA CYS A 83 1.30 1.56 15.08
C CYS A 83 1.50 2.11 16.49
N LEU A 84 2.68 1.95 17.09
CA LEU A 84 2.89 2.24 18.52
C LEU A 84 3.32 3.68 18.78
N ASP A 85 4.21 4.26 17.98
CA ASP A 85 4.68 5.65 18.15
C ASP A 85 5.33 6.27 16.89
N GLN A 86 5.83 5.45 15.96
CA GLN A 86 6.69 5.90 14.86
C GLN A 86 6.24 5.30 13.54
N ALA A 87 5.63 6.08 12.64
CA ALA A 87 5.22 5.55 11.34
C ALA A 87 6.10 6.06 10.21
N PHE A 88 6.05 5.33 9.10
CA PHE A 88 6.73 5.71 7.88
C PHE A 88 5.72 5.92 6.76
N THR A 89 6.05 6.84 5.87
CA THR A 89 5.45 6.89 4.55
C THR A 89 5.99 5.75 3.67
N PRO A 90 5.37 5.45 2.52
CA PRO A 90 5.93 4.51 1.57
C PRO A 90 7.31 4.90 1.03
N SER A 91 7.66 6.20 1.02
CA SER A 91 9.02 6.69 0.74
C SER A 91 9.99 6.61 1.91
N LYS A 92 9.58 6.03 3.05
CA LYS A 92 10.35 5.89 4.29
C LYS A 92 10.63 7.21 5.01
N ASP A 93 9.81 8.23 4.78
CA ASP A 93 9.86 9.45 5.58
C ASP A 93 9.21 9.18 6.94
N TYR A 94 9.82 9.68 8.02
CA TYR A 94 9.27 9.59 9.36
C TYR A 94 8.09 10.55 9.53
N VAL A 95 6.96 10.04 10.03
CA VAL A 95 5.74 10.80 10.29
C VAL A 95 5.00 10.28 11.53
N GLU A 96 4.07 11.07 12.05
CA GLU A 96 3.15 10.62 13.09
C GLU A 96 2.23 9.48 12.55
N PRO A 97 1.84 8.49 13.37
CA PRO A 97 1.03 7.36 12.91
C PRO A 97 -0.29 7.70 12.22
N ASP A 98 -0.94 8.80 12.61
CA ASP A 98 -2.20 9.30 12.04
C ASP A 98 -2.01 10.21 10.81
N HIS A 99 -0.75 10.49 10.41
CA HIS A 99 -0.45 11.28 9.23
C HIS A 99 -1.08 10.64 7.97
N PRO A 100 -1.68 11.42 7.04
CA PRO A 100 -2.41 10.89 5.88
C PRO A 100 -1.59 10.00 4.94
N ASP A 101 -0.26 10.10 4.99
CA ASP A 101 0.67 9.29 4.20
C ASP A 101 1.35 8.17 5.00
N ALA A 102 1.05 8.02 6.30
CA ALA A 102 1.61 6.95 7.13
C ALA A 102 0.99 5.59 6.76
N TRP A 103 1.79 4.52 6.78
CA TRP A 103 1.28 3.17 6.54
C TRP A 103 0.04 2.79 7.36
N PRO A 104 -0.03 3.04 8.69
CA PRO A 104 -1.24 2.77 9.48
C PRO A 104 -2.49 3.43 8.91
N ARG A 105 -2.39 4.69 8.51
CA ARG A 105 -3.50 5.45 7.90
C ARG A 105 -3.84 4.95 6.50
N LEU A 106 -2.84 4.65 5.68
CA LEU A 106 -3.02 4.14 4.31
C LEU A 106 -3.67 2.76 4.28
N LEU A 107 -3.42 1.92 5.29
CA LEU A 107 -4.01 0.59 5.44
C LEU A 107 -5.31 0.59 6.27
N GLY A 108 -5.74 1.74 6.79
CA GLY A 108 -7.05 1.93 7.44
C GLY A 108 -7.11 1.54 8.91
N TYR A 109 -5.98 1.58 9.63
CA TYR A 109 -5.89 1.20 11.06
C TYR A 109 -6.10 2.35 12.04
N VAL A 110 -5.93 3.60 11.58
CA VAL A 110 -6.11 4.85 12.35
C VAL A 110 -6.83 5.89 11.50
#